data_AF-A0A2N5A7T4-F1
#
_entry.id   AF-A0A2N5A7T4-F1
#
_cell.length_a   1.000
_cell.length_b   1.000
_cell.length_c   1.000
_cell.angle_alpha   90.00
_cell.angle_beta   90.00
_cell.angle_gamma   90.00
#
_symmetry.space_group_name_H-M   'P 1'
#
loop_
_entity.id
_entity.type
_entity.pdbx_description
1 polymer ?
#
loop_
_entity_poly.entity_id
_entity_poly.type
_entity_poly.pdbx_seq_one_letter_code
_entity_poly.pdbx_strand_id
1 'polypeptide(L)'
;MSSEKTNNSRRDFLVKSMALIPTVVIGGAGAGAIGVATSATAQAAPASEPASGNTAAASDWKPQFFNDREWAFINAAVARLIPADELGPGAKEAGVPEFIDRQLNTPYATGSIWYMQGPFNPDVPKEMGYQLPLVPKQIYNLGIADAEAWCQDKYHKTFAELSSEQQDEALGLWESGKAEFKQLPASLFFTYLLQNTR
;
A
#
# COMPACT_ATOMS: atom_id res chain seq x y z
N MET A 1 -26.30 15.00 20.57
CA MET A 1 -25.10 14.48 21.26
C MET A 1 -24.23 13.81 20.20
N SER A 2 -23.30 14.57 19.63
CA SER A 2 -22.44 14.11 18.55
C SER A 2 -21.28 13.30 19.13
N SER A 3 -21.11 12.06 18.66
CA SER A 3 -19.94 11.25 18.97
C SER A 3 -19.03 11.26 17.74
N GLU A 4 -18.04 12.15 17.75
CA GLU A 4 -16.85 11.99 16.90
C GLU A 4 -15.94 10.96 17.56
N LYS A 5 -15.67 9.87 16.85
CA LYS A 5 -14.72 8.84 17.26
C LYS A 5 -13.42 9.05 16.48
N THR A 6 -12.53 9.86 17.03
CA THR A 6 -11.19 10.09 16.48
C THR A 6 -10.33 8.86 16.67
N ASN A 7 -9.93 8.21 15.58
CA ASN A 7 -8.99 7.09 15.59
C ASN A 7 -7.62 7.56 15.10
N ASN A 8 -6.83 8.17 15.98
CA ASN A 8 -5.46 8.63 15.68
C ASN A 8 -4.45 8.16 16.74
N SER A 9 -4.26 6.84 16.87
CA SER A 9 -3.48 6.27 17.99
C SER A 9 -2.08 5.73 17.66
N ARG A 10 -1.64 5.70 16.39
CA ARG A 10 -0.30 5.13 16.05
C ARG A 10 0.64 6.12 15.38
N ARG A 11 0.12 6.97 14.50
CA ARG A 11 0.91 7.96 13.75
C ARG A 11 1.28 9.18 14.61
N ASP A 12 0.36 9.66 15.45
CA ASP A 12 0.59 10.81 16.36
C ASP A 12 1.67 10.52 17.42
N PHE A 13 1.79 9.26 17.84
CA PHE A 13 2.80 8.82 18.82
C PHE A 13 4.24 8.93 18.29
N LEU A 14 4.47 8.61 17.01
CA LEU A 14 5.79 8.66 16.39
C LEU A 14 6.25 10.11 16.09
N VAL A 15 5.30 11.00 15.76
CA VAL A 15 5.61 12.41 15.50
C VAL A 15 5.95 13.16 16.79
N LYS A 16 5.31 12.82 17.92
CA LYS A 16 5.54 13.49 19.22
C LYS A 16 6.77 13.03 20.00
N SER A 17 7.49 11.99 19.55
CA SER A 17 8.63 11.41 20.28
C SER A 17 10.01 12.00 19.93
N MET A 18 10.10 13.04 19.09
CA MET A 18 11.34 13.79 18.88
C MET A 18 11.57 14.83 19.99
N ALA A 19 12.13 14.40 21.13
CA ALA A 19 12.52 15.28 22.23
C ALA A 19 14.03 15.59 22.24
N LEU A 20 14.33 16.89 22.09
CA LEU A 20 15.44 17.71 22.60
C LEU A 20 16.61 17.00 23.32
N ILE A 21 17.83 17.13 22.78
CA ILE A 21 19.09 16.85 23.51
C ILE A 21 19.64 18.19 24.05
N PRO A 22 19.72 18.40 25.39
CA PRO A 22 20.40 19.56 25.95
C PRO A 22 21.92 19.35 25.93
N THR A 23 22.65 20.17 25.18
CA THR A 23 24.12 20.21 25.21
C THR A 23 24.62 20.90 26.49
N VAL A 24 25.20 20.13 27.40
CA VAL A 24 25.96 20.65 28.56
C VAL A 24 27.43 20.82 28.16
N VAL A 25 27.93 22.06 28.21
CA VAL A 25 29.35 22.38 28.09
C VAL A 25 29.89 22.64 29.50
N ILE A 26 30.72 21.74 30.02
CA ILE A 26 31.51 21.96 31.24
C ILE A 26 32.98 22.09 30.82
N GLY A 27 33.50 23.31 30.84
CA GLY A 27 34.93 23.59 30.72
C GLY A 27 35.58 23.60 32.11
N GLY A 28 36.58 22.75 32.31
CA GLY A 28 37.40 22.70 33.52
C GLY A 28 38.89 22.87 33.20
N ALA A 29 39.60 23.60 34.05
CA ALA A 29 41.05 23.65 34.11
C ALA A 29 41.53 22.98 35.42
N GLY A 30 42.61 22.20 35.36
CA GLY A 30 43.42 21.82 36.53
C GLY A 30 43.50 20.32 36.84
N ALA A 31 44.74 19.83 36.96
CA ALA A 31 45.17 18.42 37.04
C ALA A 31 45.09 17.79 38.46
N GLY A 32 44.97 16.46 38.54
CA GLY A 32 45.25 15.70 39.78
C GLY A 32 44.75 14.24 39.85
N ALA A 33 45.66 13.29 39.65
CA ALA A 33 45.79 11.90 40.18
C ALA A 33 44.57 10.96 40.49
N ILE A 34 44.63 9.78 39.84
CA ILE A 34 44.33 8.37 40.25
C ILE A 34 42.96 8.01 40.87
N GLY A 35 42.20 7.14 40.18
CA GLY A 35 41.15 6.30 40.79
C GLY A 35 40.22 5.62 39.78
N VAL A 36 40.14 4.29 39.84
CA VAL A 36 39.47 3.36 38.90
C VAL A 36 37.94 3.46 38.93
N ALA A 37 37.30 3.59 37.75
CA ALA A 37 36.03 2.91 37.41
C ALA A 37 35.74 3.05 35.91
N THR A 38 35.51 1.91 35.27
CA THR A 38 35.21 1.71 33.84
C THR A 38 33.91 2.38 33.40
N SER A 39 34.02 3.37 32.52
CA SER A 39 32.93 3.78 31.64
C SER A 39 33.43 3.62 30.22
N ALA A 40 32.94 2.59 29.54
CA ALA A 40 33.23 2.34 28.13
C ALA A 40 32.91 3.62 27.34
N THR A 41 33.94 4.21 26.74
CA THR A 41 33.78 5.20 25.68
C THR A 41 33.13 4.49 24.52
N ALA A 42 31.80 4.60 24.42
CA ALA A 42 31.10 4.28 23.19
C ALA A 42 31.63 5.25 22.13
N GLN A 43 32.52 4.74 21.29
CA GLN A 43 32.95 5.38 20.06
C GLN A 43 31.69 5.74 19.29
N ALA A 44 31.36 7.03 19.21
CA ALA A 44 30.29 7.51 18.35
C ALA A 44 30.69 7.19 16.90
N ALA A 45 30.09 6.12 16.36
CA ALA A 45 30.07 5.90 14.93
C ALA A 45 29.44 7.13 14.26
N PRO A 46 29.91 7.55 13.07
CA PRO A 46 29.27 8.65 12.36
C PRO A 46 27.79 8.31 12.21
N ALA A 47 26.95 9.21 12.74
CA ALA A 47 25.52 9.16 12.56
C ALA A 47 25.26 9.06 11.06
N SER A 48 24.71 7.93 10.64
CA SER A 48 24.09 7.84 9.31
C SER A 48 22.97 8.88 9.34
N GLU A 49 23.14 9.94 8.56
CA GLU A 49 22.10 10.92 8.33
C GLU A 49 20.81 10.19 7.97
N PRO A 50 19.64 10.62 8.49
CA PRO A 50 18.38 10.08 8.02
C PRO A 50 18.35 10.34 6.51
N ALA A 51 18.18 9.27 5.74
CA ALA A 51 18.00 9.35 4.29
C ALA A 51 16.83 10.30 4.01
N SER A 52 17.19 11.56 3.78
CA SER A 52 16.28 12.62 3.43
C SER A 52 15.82 12.32 2.01
N GLY A 53 14.50 12.23 1.84
CA GLY A 53 13.85 12.35 0.56
C GLY A 53 14.18 11.24 -0.42
N ASN A 54 13.63 10.05 -0.21
CA ASN A 54 13.23 9.26 -1.38
C ASN A 54 11.96 9.92 -1.93
N THR A 55 12.11 11.09 -2.55
CA THR A 55 11.19 11.50 -3.60
C THR A 55 11.33 10.39 -4.63
N ALA A 56 10.43 9.42 -4.60
CA ALA A 56 10.41 8.36 -5.59
C ALA A 56 10.18 9.07 -6.93
N ALA A 57 11.29 9.38 -7.60
CA ALA A 57 11.28 9.75 -9.00
C ALA A 57 10.47 8.66 -9.72
N ALA A 58 9.60 9.07 -10.63
CA ALA A 58 8.87 8.17 -11.49
C ALA A 58 9.86 7.10 -11.99
N SER A 59 9.70 5.89 -11.49
CA SER A 59 10.60 4.80 -11.77
C SER A 59 10.47 4.47 -13.26
N ASP A 60 11.59 4.22 -13.93
CA ASP A 60 11.60 3.64 -15.28
C ASP A 60 11.17 2.15 -15.25
N TRP A 61 10.26 1.80 -14.34
CA TRP A 61 9.80 0.44 -14.14
C TRP A 61 9.00 -0.02 -15.37
N LYS A 62 9.37 -1.19 -15.87
CA LYS A 62 8.63 -1.88 -16.93
C LYS A 62 7.87 -3.04 -16.29
N PRO A 63 6.53 -3.03 -16.31
CA PRO A 63 5.75 -4.12 -15.72
C PRO A 63 6.08 -5.44 -16.41
N GLN A 64 6.19 -6.50 -15.61
CA GLN A 64 6.44 -7.85 -16.10
C GLN A 64 5.17 -8.68 -16.17
N PHE A 65 4.20 -8.37 -15.29
CA PHE A 65 2.90 -9.03 -15.26
C PHE A 65 1.88 -8.29 -16.12
N PHE A 66 1.73 -6.99 -15.88
CA PHE A 66 0.73 -6.17 -16.55
C PHE A 66 1.18 -5.74 -17.95
N ASN A 67 0.23 -5.66 -18.89
CA ASN A 67 0.45 -4.94 -20.14
C ASN A 67 0.29 -3.41 -19.94
N ASP A 68 0.59 -2.61 -20.97
CA ASP A 68 0.55 -1.14 -20.89
C ASP A 68 -0.80 -0.57 -20.43
N ARG A 69 -1.93 -1.16 -20.88
CA ARG A 69 -3.27 -0.70 -20.49
C ARG A 69 -3.57 -1.06 -19.03
N GLU A 70 -3.30 -2.30 -18.66
CA GLU A 70 -3.48 -2.76 -17.27
C GLU A 70 -2.57 -2.00 -16.30
N TRP A 71 -1.36 -1.64 -16.74
CA TRP A 71 -0.45 -0.81 -15.97
C TRP A 71 -1.00 0.60 -15.76
N ALA A 72 -1.57 1.22 -16.80
CA ALA A 72 -2.25 2.50 -16.68
C ALA A 72 -3.44 2.42 -15.73
N PHE A 73 -4.25 1.35 -15.83
CA PHE A 73 -5.35 1.06 -14.91
C PHE A 73 -4.87 1.00 -13.46
N ILE A 74 -3.86 0.17 -13.16
CA ILE A 74 -3.35 -0.02 -11.80
C ILE A 74 -2.79 1.28 -11.24
N ASN A 75 -2.04 2.04 -12.04
CA ASN A 75 -1.52 3.34 -11.61
C ASN A 75 -2.63 4.33 -11.27
N ALA A 76 -3.68 4.40 -12.09
CA ALA A 76 -4.82 5.27 -11.83
C ALA A 76 -5.58 4.83 -10.57
N ALA A 77 -5.91 3.53 -10.47
CA ALA A 77 -6.71 3.02 -9.36
C ALA A 77 -5.98 3.18 -8.02
N VAL A 78 -4.69 2.82 -7.95
CA VAL A 78 -3.87 2.94 -6.74
C VAL A 78 -3.74 4.40 -6.29
N ALA A 79 -3.57 5.34 -7.23
CA ALA A 79 -3.50 6.77 -6.93
C ALA A 79 -4.82 7.33 -6.36
N ARG A 80 -5.97 6.74 -6.70
CA ARG A 80 -7.26 7.12 -6.11
C ARG A 80 -7.51 6.44 -4.77
N LEU A 81 -7.08 5.19 -4.59
CA LEU A 81 -7.30 4.43 -3.35
C LEU A 81 -6.55 5.02 -2.14
N ILE A 82 -5.30 5.44 -2.34
CA ILE A 82 -4.52 6.15 -1.32
C ILE A 82 -3.79 7.31 -2.03
N PRO A 83 -4.41 8.50 -2.10
CA PRO A 83 -3.82 9.66 -2.73
C PRO A 83 -2.69 10.27 -1.88
N ALA A 84 -1.80 11.01 -2.53
CA ALA A 84 -0.85 11.87 -1.83
C ALA A 84 -1.60 13.02 -1.15
N ASP A 85 -1.15 13.42 0.03
CA ASP A 85 -1.70 14.53 0.80
C ASP A 85 -0.59 15.34 1.48
N GLU A 86 -0.96 16.32 2.31
CA GLU A 86 0.00 17.17 3.03
C GLU A 86 0.89 16.38 4.01
N LEU A 87 0.49 15.16 4.39
CA LEU A 87 1.21 14.31 5.34
C LEU A 87 2.22 13.38 4.66
N GLY A 88 2.14 13.16 3.35
CA GLY A 88 3.13 12.37 2.65
C GLY A 88 2.75 11.87 1.24
N PRO A 89 3.64 11.05 0.65
CA PRO A 89 3.41 10.44 -0.65
C PRO A 89 2.21 9.48 -0.61
N GLY A 90 1.47 9.42 -1.72
CA GLY A 90 0.39 8.46 -1.93
C GLY A 90 0.94 7.08 -2.28
N ALA A 91 0.04 6.11 -2.47
CA ALA A 91 0.44 4.75 -2.81
C ALA A 91 1.19 4.66 -4.15
N LYS A 92 0.83 5.50 -5.13
CA LYS A 92 1.53 5.55 -6.41
C LYS A 92 2.98 6.01 -6.24
N GLU A 93 3.19 7.11 -5.52
CA GLU A 93 4.51 7.65 -5.23
C GLU A 93 5.31 6.71 -4.30
N ALA A 94 4.64 5.89 -3.49
CA ALA A 94 5.28 4.88 -2.65
C ALA A 94 5.70 3.61 -3.42
N GLY A 95 5.48 3.52 -4.74
CA GLY A 95 5.88 2.37 -5.56
C GLY A 95 4.95 1.14 -5.42
N VAL A 96 3.73 1.32 -4.91
CA VAL A 96 2.75 0.24 -4.76
C VAL A 96 2.42 -0.48 -6.09
N PRO A 97 2.24 0.21 -7.24
CA PRO A 97 2.01 -0.48 -8.52
C PRO A 97 3.11 -1.50 -8.85
N GLU A 98 4.38 -1.16 -8.61
CA GLU A 98 5.51 -2.06 -8.85
C GLU A 98 5.52 -3.25 -7.89
N PHE A 99 5.18 -3.00 -6.62
CA PHE A 99 5.03 -4.06 -5.64
C PHE A 99 3.97 -5.07 -6.08
N ILE A 100 2.81 -4.59 -6.55
CA ILE A 100 1.74 -5.45 -7.05
C ILE A 100 2.23 -6.27 -8.26
N ASP A 101 2.83 -5.62 -9.25
CA ASP A 101 3.37 -6.30 -10.45
C ASP A 101 4.37 -7.41 -10.09
N ARG A 102 5.31 -7.12 -9.18
CA ARG A 102 6.28 -8.12 -8.69
C ARG A 102 5.59 -9.25 -7.93
N GLN A 103 4.66 -8.93 -7.05
CA GLN A 103 3.92 -9.92 -6.26
C GLN A 103 3.17 -10.89 -7.17
N LEU A 104 2.57 -10.38 -8.26
CA LEU A 104 1.82 -11.19 -9.23
C LEU A 104 2.67 -12.14 -10.07
N ASN A 105 4.00 -11.98 -10.03
CA ASN A 105 4.98 -12.89 -10.62
C ASN A 105 5.50 -13.97 -9.64
N THR A 106 4.94 -14.08 -8.43
CA THR A 106 5.43 -15.03 -7.40
C THR A 106 4.57 -16.30 -7.29
N PRO A 107 5.06 -17.37 -6.61
CA PRO A 107 4.26 -18.55 -6.28
C PRO A 107 2.99 -18.27 -5.45
N TYR A 108 2.97 -17.17 -4.70
CA TYR A 108 1.78 -16.69 -4.00
C TYR A 108 0.63 -16.40 -4.99
N ALA A 109 0.93 -15.66 -6.06
CA ALA A 109 -0.09 -15.24 -7.02
C ALA A 109 -0.65 -16.37 -7.87
N THR A 110 0.12 -17.45 -8.05
CA THR A 110 -0.32 -18.68 -8.72
C THR A 110 -1.04 -19.65 -7.79
N GLY A 111 -1.15 -19.34 -6.49
CA GLY A 111 -1.74 -20.24 -5.49
C GLY A 111 -0.89 -21.47 -5.18
N SER A 112 0.38 -21.51 -5.62
CA SER A 112 1.27 -22.67 -5.45
C SER A 112 1.59 -23.00 -3.99
N ILE A 113 1.41 -22.02 -3.09
CA ILE A 113 1.63 -22.15 -1.64
C ILE A 113 0.31 -22.27 -0.86
N TRP A 114 -0.83 -22.38 -1.55
CA TRP A 114 -2.16 -22.46 -0.96
C TRP A 114 -2.79 -23.83 -1.19
N TYR A 115 -3.71 -24.20 -0.30
CA TYR A 115 -4.59 -25.34 -0.55
C TYR A 115 -5.71 -24.91 -1.49
N MET A 116 -5.55 -25.19 -2.79
CA MET A 116 -6.49 -24.85 -3.87
C MET A 116 -7.34 -26.05 -4.33
N GLN A 117 -7.45 -27.09 -3.51
CA GLN A 117 -8.35 -28.20 -3.80
C GLN A 117 -9.73 -27.91 -3.20
N GLY A 118 -10.78 -28.15 -3.99
CA GLY A 118 -12.14 -28.04 -3.51
C GLY A 118 -12.47 -29.09 -2.42
N PRO A 119 -13.66 -28.98 -1.79
CA PRO A 119 -14.70 -27.99 -2.08
C PRO A 119 -14.38 -26.60 -1.51
N PHE A 120 -14.76 -25.55 -2.26
CA PHE A 120 -14.71 -24.15 -1.83
C PHE A 120 -16.05 -23.74 -1.26
N ASN A 121 -16.06 -22.98 -0.16
CA ASN A 121 -17.30 -22.44 0.41
C ASN A 121 -17.14 -20.93 0.68
N PRO A 122 -17.53 -20.04 -0.26
CA PRO A 122 -17.31 -18.60 -0.12
C PRO A 122 -18.15 -17.95 1.00
N ASP A 123 -19.18 -18.64 1.49
CA ASP A 123 -20.12 -18.11 2.49
C ASP A 123 -19.67 -18.34 3.94
N VAL A 124 -18.56 -19.06 4.16
CA VAL A 124 -18.05 -19.31 5.53
C VAL A 124 -17.39 -18.06 6.12
N PRO A 125 -17.26 -17.97 7.46
CA PRO A 125 -16.59 -16.85 8.11
C PRO A 125 -15.16 -16.66 7.63
N LYS A 126 -14.70 -15.40 7.53
CA LYS A 126 -13.37 -15.04 7.00
C LYS A 126 -12.22 -15.61 7.85
N GLU A 127 -12.50 -15.94 9.11
CA GLU A 127 -11.57 -16.62 10.03
C GLU A 127 -11.17 -18.02 9.55
N MET A 128 -11.97 -18.63 8.66
CA MET A 128 -11.69 -19.93 8.03
C MET A 128 -10.72 -19.82 6.83
N GLY A 129 -10.09 -18.65 6.66
CA GLY A 129 -9.09 -18.41 5.63
C GLY A 129 -9.69 -18.23 4.24
N TYR A 130 -8.86 -18.46 3.22
CA TYR A 130 -9.23 -18.23 1.83
C TYR A 130 -10.06 -19.39 1.26
N GLN A 131 -11.25 -19.08 0.76
CA GLN A 131 -12.26 -20.07 0.36
C GLN A 131 -12.80 -19.83 -1.06
N LEU A 132 -12.09 -19.06 -1.89
CA LEU A 132 -12.48 -18.82 -3.27
C LEU A 132 -11.72 -19.74 -4.22
N PRO A 133 -12.32 -20.13 -5.36
CA PRO A 133 -11.67 -20.98 -6.36
C PRO A 133 -10.68 -20.22 -7.26
N LEU A 134 -10.47 -18.92 -7.01
CA LEU A 134 -9.59 -18.07 -7.81
C LEU A 134 -8.25 -17.90 -7.12
N VAL A 135 -7.16 -17.77 -7.86
CA VAL A 135 -5.86 -17.33 -7.31
C VAL A 135 -5.69 -15.82 -7.51
N PRO A 136 -4.78 -15.13 -6.78
CA PRO A 136 -4.62 -13.68 -6.91
C PRO A 136 -4.37 -13.22 -8.35
N LYS A 137 -3.56 -13.96 -9.11
CA LYS A 137 -3.32 -13.70 -10.54
C LYS A 137 -4.61 -13.70 -11.37
N GLN A 138 -5.54 -14.63 -11.10
CA GLN A 138 -6.82 -14.68 -11.79
C GLN A 138 -7.72 -13.52 -11.39
N ILE A 139 -7.75 -13.16 -10.10
CA ILE A 139 -8.55 -12.01 -9.61
C ILE A 139 -8.14 -10.72 -10.31
N TYR A 140 -6.84 -10.46 -10.48
CA TYR A 140 -6.38 -9.26 -11.20
C TYR A 140 -6.72 -9.32 -12.69
N ASN A 141 -6.43 -10.43 -13.38
CA ASN A 141 -6.71 -10.53 -14.82
C ASN A 141 -8.20 -10.37 -15.14
N LEU A 142 -9.05 -11.10 -14.42
CA LEU A 142 -10.50 -11.06 -14.66
C LEU A 142 -11.11 -9.75 -14.17
N GLY A 143 -10.61 -9.23 -13.03
CA GLY A 143 -11.13 -8.02 -12.40
C GLY A 143 -10.82 -6.76 -13.21
N ILE A 144 -9.59 -6.64 -13.74
CA ILE A 144 -9.24 -5.53 -14.63
C ILE A 144 -10.02 -5.63 -15.95
N ALA A 145 -10.14 -6.82 -16.53
CA ALA A 145 -10.91 -7.01 -17.77
C ALA A 145 -12.38 -6.60 -17.60
N ASP A 146 -13.03 -7.02 -16.51
CA ASP A 146 -14.42 -6.64 -16.22
C ASP A 146 -14.55 -5.16 -15.86
N ALA A 147 -13.61 -4.59 -15.11
CA ALA A 147 -13.59 -3.17 -14.77
C ALA A 147 -13.46 -2.28 -16.01
N GLU A 148 -12.54 -2.62 -16.92
CA GLU A 148 -12.36 -1.90 -18.19
C GLU A 148 -13.60 -2.03 -19.08
N ALA A 149 -14.18 -3.23 -19.19
CA ALA A 149 -15.42 -3.42 -19.94
C ALA A 149 -16.58 -2.60 -19.35
N TRP A 150 -16.71 -2.59 -18.02
CA TRP A 150 -17.74 -1.82 -17.32
C TRP A 150 -17.55 -0.30 -17.51
N CYS A 151 -16.32 0.19 -17.43
CA CYS A 151 -15.99 1.59 -17.73
C CYS A 151 -16.28 1.95 -19.18
N GLN A 152 -15.94 1.07 -20.12
CA GLN A 152 -16.22 1.26 -21.54
C GLN A 152 -17.73 1.30 -21.82
N ASP A 153 -18.52 0.45 -21.17
CA ASP A 153 -19.97 0.41 -21.34
C ASP A 153 -20.65 1.65 -20.73
N LYS A 154 -20.22 2.09 -19.54
CA LYS A 154 -20.85 3.22 -18.82
C LYS A 154 -20.36 4.59 -19.27
N TYR A 155 -19.06 4.73 -19.54
CA TYR A 155 -18.39 6.02 -19.77
C TYR A 155 -17.73 6.13 -21.16
N HIS A 156 -17.71 5.04 -21.95
CA HIS A 156 -17.08 4.98 -23.27
C HIS A 156 -15.57 5.27 -23.28
N LYS A 157 -14.92 4.99 -22.15
CA LYS A 157 -13.50 5.23 -21.90
C LYS A 157 -12.93 4.12 -21.04
N THR A 158 -11.63 3.93 -21.12
CA THR A 158 -10.91 3.11 -20.13
C THR A 158 -10.92 3.79 -18.77
N PHE A 159 -10.75 3.03 -17.69
CA PHE A 159 -10.76 3.59 -16.34
C PHE A 159 -9.70 4.70 -16.15
N ALA A 160 -8.52 4.52 -16.73
CA ALA A 160 -7.42 5.49 -16.63
C ALA A 160 -7.71 6.82 -17.36
N GLU A 161 -8.64 6.84 -18.32
CA GLU A 161 -9.03 8.03 -19.10
C GLU A 161 -10.23 8.80 -18.49
N LEU A 162 -10.81 8.27 -17.42
CA LEU A 162 -11.90 8.92 -16.68
C LEU A 162 -11.40 10.13 -15.90
N SER A 163 -12.30 11.07 -15.58
CA SER A 163 -11.98 12.12 -14.61
C SER A 163 -11.80 11.54 -13.20
N SER A 164 -11.11 12.25 -12.32
CA SER A 164 -10.90 11.82 -10.92
C SER A 164 -12.23 11.48 -10.22
N GLU A 165 -13.26 12.29 -10.45
CA GLU A 165 -14.58 12.09 -9.85
C GLU A 165 -15.27 10.83 -10.40
N GLN A 166 -15.11 10.55 -11.70
CA GLN A 166 -15.63 9.34 -12.33
C GLN A 166 -14.88 8.09 -11.86
N GLN A 167 -13.56 8.19 -11.64
CA GLN A 167 -12.77 7.10 -11.07
C GLN A 167 -13.22 6.79 -9.63
N ASP A 168 -13.47 7.82 -8.82
CA ASP A 168 -13.99 7.65 -7.46
C ASP A 168 -15.38 7.02 -7.44
N GLU A 169 -16.28 7.49 -8.31
CA GLU A 169 -17.62 6.93 -8.45
C GLU A 169 -17.55 5.45 -8.84
N ALA A 170 -16.71 5.11 -9.83
CA ALA A 170 -16.50 3.73 -10.26
C ALA A 170 -15.96 2.85 -9.12
N LEU A 171 -14.91 3.30 -8.43
CA LEU A 171 -14.33 2.58 -7.29
C LEU A 171 -15.34 2.36 -6.16
N GLY A 172 -16.17 3.37 -5.83
CA GLY A 172 -17.23 3.23 -4.83
C GLY A 172 -18.35 2.27 -5.25
N LEU A 173 -18.67 2.20 -6.54
CA LEU A 173 -19.62 1.23 -7.08
C LEU A 173 -19.05 -0.19 -7.05
N TRP A 174 -17.74 -0.36 -7.25
CA TRP A 174 -17.08 -1.65 -7.12
C TRP A 174 -17.02 -2.09 -5.66
N GLU A 175 -16.63 -1.20 -4.75
CA GLU A 175 -16.61 -1.44 -3.30
C GLU A 175 -17.97 -1.92 -2.79
N SER A 176 -19.04 -1.22 -3.16
CA SER A 176 -20.40 -1.57 -2.75
C SER A 176 -20.99 -2.77 -3.49
N GLY A 177 -20.29 -3.32 -4.48
CA GLY A 177 -20.76 -4.45 -5.29
C GLY A 177 -21.92 -4.12 -6.22
N LYS A 178 -22.16 -2.84 -6.52
CA LYS A 178 -23.25 -2.38 -7.38
C LYS A 178 -22.91 -2.37 -8.87
N ALA A 179 -21.61 -2.43 -9.21
CA ALA A 179 -21.19 -2.65 -10.59
C ALA A 179 -21.30 -4.13 -10.94
N GLU A 180 -22.00 -4.42 -12.04
CA GLU A 180 -22.13 -5.79 -12.53
C GLU A 180 -20.91 -6.19 -13.35
N PHE A 181 -20.10 -7.07 -12.76
CA PHE A 181 -18.96 -7.72 -13.40
C PHE A 181 -19.39 -9.13 -13.84
N LYS A 182 -18.84 -9.60 -14.96
CA LYS A 182 -19.29 -10.85 -15.62
C LYS A 182 -18.62 -12.09 -15.02
N GLN A 183 -17.38 -11.95 -14.54
CA GLN A 183 -16.50 -13.06 -14.21
C GLN A 183 -16.29 -13.21 -12.69
N LEU A 184 -16.35 -12.11 -11.93
CA LEU A 184 -16.29 -12.13 -10.46
C LEU A 184 -17.04 -10.93 -9.85
N PRO A 185 -17.42 -10.97 -8.56
CA PRO A 185 -18.00 -9.81 -7.90
C PRO A 185 -17.04 -8.60 -7.93
N ALA A 186 -17.54 -7.42 -8.29
CA ALA A 186 -16.73 -6.20 -8.32
C ALA A 186 -16.12 -5.86 -6.94
N SER A 187 -16.86 -6.14 -5.87
CA SER A 187 -16.40 -5.93 -4.48
C SER A 187 -15.26 -6.85 -4.08
N LEU A 188 -15.19 -8.06 -4.66
CA LEU A 188 -14.07 -8.97 -4.45
C LEU A 188 -12.79 -8.38 -5.06
N PHE A 189 -12.86 -7.95 -6.32
CA PHE A 189 -11.74 -7.31 -7.01
C PHE A 189 -11.27 -6.06 -6.26
N PHE A 190 -12.20 -5.16 -5.92
CA PHE A 190 -11.92 -3.96 -5.16
C PHE A 190 -11.22 -4.27 -3.82
N THR A 191 -11.73 -5.24 -3.07
CA THR A 191 -11.13 -5.64 -1.78
C THR A 191 -9.69 -6.12 -1.96
N TYR A 192 -9.44 -6.93 -2.99
CA TYR A 192 -8.09 -7.43 -3.31
C TYR A 192 -7.13 -6.31 -3.70
N LEU A 193 -7.58 -5.39 -4.54
CA LEU A 193 -6.79 -4.23 -4.96
C LEU A 193 -6.45 -3.34 -3.77
N LEU A 194 -7.45 -3.01 -2.95
CA LEU A 194 -7.28 -2.18 -1.75
C LEU A 194 -6.40 -2.86 -0.70
N GLN A 195 -6.51 -4.18 -0.51
CA GLN A 195 -5.66 -4.92 0.42
C GLN A 195 -4.18 -4.89 0.02
N ASN A 196 -3.88 -4.94 -1.28
CA ASN A 196 -2.51 -4.86 -1.77
C ASN A 196 -1.98 -3.42 -1.88
N THR A 197 -2.85 -2.43 -1.65
CA THR A 197 -2.48 -1.01 -1.71
C THR A 197 -2.12 -0.43 -0.34
N ARG A 198 -2.58 -1.05 0.75
CA ARG A 198 -2.51 -0.53 2.13
C ARG A 198 -1.36 -1.09 2.97
#